data_AF-A0A9D2EGM0-F1
#
_entry.id   AF-A0A9D2EGM0-F1
#
_cell.length_a   1.000
_cell.length_b   1.000
_cell.length_c   1.000
_cell.angle_alpha   90.00
_cell.angle_beta   90.00
_cell.angle_gamma   90.00
#
_symmetry.space_group_name_H-M   'P 1'
#
loop_
_entity.id
_entity.type
_entity.pdbx_description
1 polymer ?
#
loop_
_entity_poly.entity_id
_entity_poly.type
_entity_poly.pdbx_seq_one_letter_code
_entity_poly.pdbx_strand_id
1 'polypeptide(L)'
;MSPGSGPGGGTGGPGSGPGGAGTPEEFDEAAFEAAFAAEFGQTVEPERTVREGDSPRAGEPAGDGDAGTEGDARSTPSAGTPAAAPAPAPSAERRRVLAVVLTPIASAPVLAALCAMAEVDADIVPSKRGALAAKVIITSGELDPSELLTGAPAEATELATVLSRTAKVGVVLLTARLADGEDGITGTISGREYQSGEPGEEVAPGLILAHADDVVEQILLGTLDPAQAPGRLVPKEMSRWQAARLMAKQVRRRRP
;
A
#
# COMPACT_ATOMS: atom_id res chain seq x y z
N MET A 1 61.01 65.89 -41.17
CA MET A 1 61.47 66.91 -40.20
C MET A 1 60.41 67.02 -39.13
N SER A 2 60.79 66.69 -37.89
CA SER A 2 59.98 66.79 -36.66
C SER A 2 59.60 68.25 -36.33
N PRO A 3 58.92 68.57 -35.20
CA PRO A 3 57.92 67.86 -34.38
C PRO A 3 56.71 68.78 -34.03
N GLY A 4 55.74 68.32 -33.22
CA GLY A 4 54.91 69.23 -32.41
C GLY A 4 53.61 68.67 -31.85
N SER A 5 53.65 68.28 -30.56
CA SER A 5 52.64 68.42 -29.48
C SER A 5 51.15 68.13 -29.76
N GLY A 6 50.43 67.36 -28.95
CA GLY A 6 50.47 67.32 -27.50
C GLY A 6 49.43 66.36 -26.88
N PRO A 7 49.19 66.42 -25.57
CA PRO A 7 49.09 65.22 -24.73
C PRO A 7 47.71 64.97 -24.11
N GLY A 8 47.46 63.72 -23.76
CA GLY A 8 46.47 63.26 -22.79
C GLY A 8 46.74 61.78 -22.61
N GLY A 9 47.23 61.27 -21.49
CA GLY A 9 46.88 61.60 -20.12
C GLY A 9 46.14 60.40 -19.57
N GLY A 10 46.68 59.77 -18.51
CA GLY A 10 45.95 58.76 -17.73
C GLY A 10 46.44 57.33 -17.87
N THR A 11 47.61 57.07 -17.28
CA THR A 11 47.97 55.90 -16.47
C THR A 11 47.42 54.52 -16.87
N GLY A 12 48.32 53.69 -17.39
CA GLY A 12 48.14 52.25 -17.43
C GLY A 12 48.28 51.57 -16.07
N GLY A 13 47.69 50.39 -15.98
CA GLY A 13 47.91 49.41 -14.92
C GLY A 13 47.07 48.17 -15.22
N PRO A 14 47.64 46.96 -15.21
CA PRO A 14 47.34 45.95 -16.23
C PRO A 14 46.52 44.77 -15.69
N GLY A 15 45.97 44.00 -16.63
CA GLY A 15 45.98 42.55 -16.46
C GLY A 15 44.61 41.90 -16.23
N SER A 16 44.18 41.24 -17.29
CA SER A 16 43.86 39.81 -17.27
C SER A 16 42.64 39.33 -16.47
N GLY A 17 41.68 38.77 -17.21
CA GLY A 17 41.13 37.47 -16.82
C GLY A 17 39.61 37.40 -16.86
N PRO A 18 39.05 36.28 -17.34
CA PRO A 18 37.66 36.16 -17.75
C PRO A 18 36.71 36.09 -16.55
N GLY A 19 35.45 36.48 -16.79
CA GLY A 19 34.35 36.44 -15.84
C GLY A 19 34.33 35.12 -15.07
N GLY A 20 34.45 35.25 -13.74
CA GLY A 20 34.35 34.16 -12.80
C GLY A 20 33.02 33.45 -12.98
N ALA A 21 33.10 32.15 -13.23
CA ALA A 21 32.01 31.22 -13.07
C ALA A 21 31.43 31.40 -11.66
N GLY A 22 30.16 31.78 -11.58
CA GLY A 22 29.39 31.68 -10.34
C GLY A 22 29.39 30.23 -9.90
N THR A 23 29.92 29.97 -8.71
CA THR A 23 29.75 28.72 -7.99
C THR A 23 28.25 28.41 -7.88
N PRO A 24 27.80 27.16 -8.13
CA PRO A 24 26.42 26.80 -7.85
C PRO A 24 26.16 27.00 -6.36
N GLU A 25 25.06 27.67 -6.03
CA GLU A 25 24.60 27.91 -4.67
C GLU A 25 24.72 26.61 -3.86
N GLU A 26 25.54 26.66 -2.81
CA GLU A 26 25.78 25.54 -1.92
C GLU A 26 24.46 25.25 -1.20
N PHE A 27 23.82 24.14 -1.57
CA PHE A 27 22.54 23.71 -1.02
C PHE A 27 22.67 23.51 0.50
N ASP A 28 21.98 24.35 1.28
CA ASP A 28 21.94 24.25 2.74
C ASP A 28 21.10 23.04 3.16
N GLU A 29 21.81 21.91 3.32
CA GLU A 29 21.24 20.63 3.70
C GLU A 29 20.58 20.67 5.09
N ALA A 30 21.07 21.51 6.00
CA ALA A 30 20.52 21.64 7.34
C ALA A 30 19.18 22.38 7.32
N ALA A 31 19.06 23.44 6.52
CA ALA A 31 17.81 24.18 6.35
C ALA A 31 16.72 23.29 5.72
N PHE A 32 17.08 22.44 4.75
CA PHE A 32 16.14 21.49 4.15
C PHE A 32 15.72 20.37 5.11
N GLU A 33 16.65 19.82 5.91
CA GLU A 33 16.29 18.81 6.92
C GLU A 33 15.42 19.38 8.04
N ALA A 34 15.64 20.65 8.43
CA ALA A 34 14.78 21.34 9.38
C ALA A 34 13.37 21.57 8.82
N ALA A 35 13.26 21.98 7.55
CA ALA A 35 11.97 22.14 6.87
C ALA A 35 11.23 20.78 6.73
N PHE A 36 11.93 19.71 6.38
CA PHE A 36 11.37 18.37 6.28
C PHE A 36 10.92 17.83 7.65
N ALA A 37 11.70 18.06 8.71
CA ALA A 37 11.35 17.67 10.07
C ALA A 37 10.13 18.43 10.60
N ALA A 38 10.01 19.72 10.25
CA ALA A 38 8.87 20.55 10.59
C ALA A 38 7.59 20.11 9.87
N GLU A 39 7.70 19.68 8.60
CA GLU A 39 6.56 19.30 7.77
C GLU A 39 6.10 17.84 8.01
N PHE A 40 7.02 16.92 8.30
CA PHE A 40 6.74 15.47 8.36
C PHE A 40 6.93 14.83 9.74
N GLY A 41 7.28 15.59 10.78
CA GLY A 41 7.32 15.14 12.18
C GLY A 41 8.44 14.14 12.50
N GLN A 42 9.41 14.55 13.31
CA GLN A 42 10.46 13.65 13.79
C GLN A 42 9.95 12.62 14.82
N THR A 43 10.27 11.35 14.53
CA THR A 43 10.56 10.23 15.45
C THR A 43 10.03 10.33 16.89
N VAL A 44 8.88 9.70 17.12
CA VAL A 44 8.48 9.28 18.46
C VAL A 44 9.33 8.06 18.83
N GLU A 45 10.25 8.24 19.77
CA GLU A 45 10.94 7.16 20.49
C GLU A 45 9.88 6.27 21.15
N PRO A 46 9.81 4.95 20.89
CA PRO A 46 8.92 4.08 21.63
C PRO A 46 9.54 3.79 23.00
N GLU A 47 8.94 4.34 24.06
CA GLU A 47 9.19 3.90 25.42
C GLU A 47 8.87 2.40 25.55
N ARG A 48 9.92 1.57 25.59
CA ARG A 48 9.83 0.18 26.00
C ARG A 48 9.54 0.13 27.50
N THR A 49 8.30 -0.17 27.87
CA THR A 49 8.01 -0.79 29.17
C THR A 49 7.50 -2.21 28.95
N VAL A 50 8.39 -3.16 29.20
CA VAL A 50 8.10 -4.58 29.31
C VAL A 50 7.31 -4.80 30.60
N ARG A 51 6.12 -5.38 30.50
CA ARG A 51 5.57 -6.20 31.58
C ARG A 51 5.24 -7.58 31.03
N GLU A 52 5.73 -8.54 31.78
CA GLU A 52 5.95 -9.94 31.46
C GLU A 52 4.87 -10.78 32.16
N GLY A 53 4.44 -11.85 31.50
CA GLY A 53 3.67 -12.96 32.09
C GLY A 53 2.15 -12.79 32.07
N ASP A 54 1.43 -13.63 31.34
CA ASP A 54 1.10 -14.99 31.79
C ASP A 54 0.30 -15.74 30.70
N SER A 55 0.57 -17.03 30.60
CA SER A 55 -0.17 -18.05 29.84
C SER A 55 0.29 -19.39 30.43
N PRO A 56 -0.47 -20.50 30.34
CA PRO A 56 -1.69 -20.74 29.57
C PRO A 56 -2.77 -21.55 30.35
N ARG A 57 -3.90 -21.90 29.71
CA ARG A 57 -4.42 -23.27 29.82
C ARG A 57 -5.43 -23.67 28.74
N ALA A 58 -5.22 -24.88 28.25
CA ALA A 58 -5.96 -25.63 27.25
C ALA A 58 -7.26 -26.26 27.78
N GLY A 59 -8.12 -26.70 26.85
CA GLY A 59 -9.14 -27.72 27.12
C GLY A 59 -10.25 -27.80 26.06
N GLU A 60 -10.06 -28.61 25.01
CA GLU A 60 -11.16 -29.37 24.40
C GLU A 60 -11.42 -30.64 25.25
N PRO A 61 -12.61 -31.27 25.19
CA PRO A 61 -12.81 -32.33 24.17
C PRO A 61 -14.25 -32.48 23.61
N ALA A 62 -14.28 -33.35 22.60
CA ALA A 62 -15.34 -33.92 21.76
C ALA A 62 -16.55 -34.62 22.43
N GLY A 63 -17.55 -34.95 21.57
CA GLY A 63 -18.53 -36.02 21.73
C GLY A 63 -19.80 -35.76 20.89
N ASP A 64 -19.93 -36.31 19.68
CA ASP A 64 -20.51 -37.63 19.30
C ASP A 64 -22.03 -37.78 19.55
N GLY A 65 -22.76 -38.14 18.48
CA GLY A 65 -23.82 -39.16 18.58
C GLY A 65 -25.18 -38.90 17.93
N ASP A 66 -25.60 -39.89 17.13
CA ASP A 66 -26.97 -40.35 16.81
C ASP A 66 -27.72 -39.64 15.64
N ALA A 67 -27.96 -40.22 14.45
CA ALA A 67 -28.50 -41.51 13.96
C ALA A 67 -30.02 -41.50 13.66
N GLY A 68 -30.38 -42.14 12.53
CA GLY A 68 -31.74 -42.47 12.09
C GLY A 68 -32.46 -41.31 11.40
N THR A 69 -33.06 -41.43 10.21
CA THR A 69 -33.89 -42.55 9.73
C THR A 69 -34.01 -42.48 8.20
N GLU A 70 -33.71 -43.61 7.55
CA GLU A 70 -34.10 -43.88 6.17
C GLU A 70 -35.62 -44.09 6.08
N GLY A 71 -36.25 -43.45 5.10
CA GLY A 71 -37.66 -43.62 4.78
C GLY A 71 -37.87 -43.55 3.27
N ASP A 72 -37.97 -44.73 2.65
CA ASP A 72 -38.34 -45.01 1.27
C ASP A 72 -39.70 -44.38 0.90
N ALA A 73 -39.78 -43.72 -0.26
CA ALA A 73 -40.94 -43.77 -1.16
C ALA A 73 -40.65 -43.08 -2.50
N ARG A 74 -40.67 -43.88 -3.56
CA ARG A 74 -40.59 -43.48 -4.97
C ARG A 74 -41.84 -42.74 -5.46
N SER A 75 -41.58 -41.69 -6.26
CA SER A 75 -42.27 -41.26 -7.49
C SER A 75 -43.71 -40.69 -7.44
N THR A 76 -43.86 -39.43 -7.90
CA THR A 76 -44.55 -39.07 -9.16
C THR A 76 -44.17 -37.65 -9.60
N PRO A 77 -44.01 -37.36 -10.90
CA PRO A 77 -43.76 -36.00 -11.41
C PRO A 77 -45.09 -35.28 -11.66
N SER A 78 -45.29 -34.11 -11.08
CA SER A 78 -46.48 -33.27 -11.35
C SER A 78 -46.07 -31.89 -11.88
N ALA A 79 -46.36 -31.71 -13.16
CA ALA A 79 -46.75 -30.50 -13.89
C ALA A 79 -46.28 -29.12 -13.38
N GLY A 80 -45.42 -28.49 -14.19
CA GLY A 80 -45.62 -27.14 -14.74
C GLY A 80 -45.91 -26.01 -13.76
N THR A 81 -44.86 -25.46 -13.15
CA THR A 81 -44.92 -24.09 -12.58
C THR A 81 -44.79 -23.08 -13.73
N PRO A 82 -45.71 -22.10 -13.88
CA PRO A 82 -45.54 -21.04 -14.87
C PRO A 82 -44.29 -20.24 -14.52
N ALA A 83 -43.46 -20.01 -15.54
CA ALA A 83 -42.24 -19.22 -15.45
C ALA A 83 -42.50 -17.92 -14.71
N ALA A 84 -41.92 -17.80 -13.51
CA ALA A 84 -41.81 -16.53 -12.82
C ALA A 84 -41.15 -15.55 -13.80
N ALA A 85 -41.82 -14.41 -14.00
CA ALA A 85 -41.29 -13.29 -14.78
C ALA A 85 -39.85 -13.00 -14.35
N PRO A 86 -38.96 -12.62 -15.28
CA PRO A 86 -37.59 -12.29 -14.93
C PRO A 86 -37.62 -11.23 -13.82
N ALA A 87 -37.06 -11.58 -12.66
CA ALA A 87 -36.81 -10.63 -11.59
C ALA A 87 -36.11 -9.41 -12.21
N PRO A 88 -36.45 -8.18 -11.78
CA PRO A 88 -35.77 -7.00 -12.29
C PRO A 88 -34.27 -7.20 -12.11
N ALA A 89 -33.52 -6.97 -13.19
CA ALA A 89 -32.06 -7.07 -13.17
C ALA A 89 -31.56 -6.32 -11.92
N PRO A 90 -30.66 -6.91 -11.11
CA PRO A 90 -30.12 -6.21 -9.96
C PRO A 90 -29.60 -4.88 -10.49
N SER A 91 -30.13 -3.79 -9.91
CA SER A 91 -29.57 -2.46 -10.07
C SER A 91 -28.06 -2.61 -10.00
N ALA A 92 -27.30 -1.99 -10.90
CA ALA A 92 -25.85 -2.13 -10.92
C ALA A 92 -25.28 -1.63 -9.58
N GLU A 93 -25.27 -2.52 -8.59
CA GLU A 93 -24.80 -2.31 -7.23
C GLU A 93 -23.34 -1.98 -7.41
N ARG A 94 -22.98 -0.74 -7.06
CA ARG A 94 -21.60 -0.31 -7.11
C ARG A 94 -20.81 -1.19 -6.15
N ARG A 95 -20.05 -2.12 -6.70
CA ARG A 95 -19.11 -2.93 -5.94
C ARG A 95 -17.77 -2.24 -5.97
N ARG A 96 -17.14 -2.19 -4.80
CA ARG A 96 -15.77 -1.72 -4.66
C ARG A 96 -14.93 -2.86 -4.12
N VAL A 97 -13.73 -3.00 -4.65
CA VAL A 97 -12.74 -3.92 -4.13
C VAL A 97 -11.63 -3.10 -3.49
N LEU A 98 -11.41 -3.30 -2.20
CA LEU A 98 -10.25 -2.74 -1.49
C LEU A 98 -9.14 -3.77 -1.53
N ALA A 99 -8.01 -3.41 -2.14
CA ALA A 99 -6.79 -4.21 -2.13
C ALA A 99 -5.83 -3.63 -1.09
N VAL A 100 -5.41 -4.46 -0.13
CA VAL A 100 -4.41 -4.11 0.88
C VAL A 100 -3.27 -5.10 0.81
N VAL A 101 -2.05 -4.61 0.55
CA VAL A 101 -0.84 -5.40 0.58
C VAL A 101 -0.11 -5.14 1.90
N LEU A 102 -0.09 -6.16 2.75
CA LEU A 102 0.69 -6.17 3.98
C LEU A 102 2.13 -6.53 3.67
N THR A 103 3.07 -5.73 4.19
CA THR A 103 4.49 -5.88 3.93
C THR A 103 5.27 -5.97 5.25
N PRO A 104 6.40 -6.68 5.28
CA PRO A 104 7.32 -6.64 6.43
C PRO A 104 8.15 -5.34 6.48
N ILE A 105 7.92 -4.39 5.56
CA ILE A 105 8.62 -3.10 5.56
C ILE A 105 7.98 -2.20 6.61
N ALA A 106 8.68 -2.02 7.73
CA ALA A 106 8.14 -1.27 8.86
C ALA A 106 8.00 0.25 8.62
N SER A 107 8.68 0.80 7.63
CA SER A 107 8.75 2.26 7.41
C SER A 107 7.91 2.68 6.21
N ALA A 108 6.85 3.45 6.46
CA ALA A 108 5.99 3.99 5.40
C ALA A 108 6.75 4.84 4.36
N PRO A 109 7.68 5.75 4.73
CA PRO A 109 8.49 6.47 3.74
C PRO A 109 9.33 5.55 2.85
N VAL A 110 9.83 4.44 3.37
CA VAL A 110 10.63 3.47 2.61
C VAL A 110 9.75 2.69 1.64
N LEU A 111 8.58 2.26 2.10
CA LEU A 111 7.59 1.60 1.25
C LEU A 111 7.12 2.55 0.14
N ALA A 112 6.83 3.82 0.45
CA ALA A 112 6.48 4.84 -0.53
C ALA A 112 7.59 5.09 -1.54
N ALA A 113 8.85 5.17 -1.10
CA ALA A 113 10.00 5.26 -2.00
C ALA A 113 10.09 4.08 -2.96
N LEU A 114 9.87 2.86 -2.46
CA LEU A 114 9.88 1.65 -3.26
C LEU A 114 8.75 1.63 -4.28
N CYS A 115 7.53 1.99 -3.88
CA CYS A 115 6.40 2.12 -4.79
C CYS A 115 6.64 3.19 -5.86
N ALA A 116 7.24 4.32 -5.49
CA ALA A 116 7.54 5.40 -6.43
C ALA A 116 8.56 4.96 -7.49
N MET A 117 9.58 4.20 -7.07
CA MET A 117 10.58 3.63 -7.99
C MET A 117 9.98 2.56 -8.91
N ALA A 118 9.02 1.79 -8.41
CA ALA A 118 8.32 0.75 -9.15
C ALA A 118 7.12 1.28 -9.96
N GLU A 119 6.87 2.59 -9.93
CA GLU A 119 5.74 3.26 -10.61
C GLU A 119 4.36 2.69 -10.20
N VAL A 120 4.28 2.21 -8.96
CA VAL A 120 3.08 1.63 -8.38
C VAL A 120 2.17 2.73 -7.83
N ASP A 121 0.91 2.70 -8.27
CA ASP A 121 -0.14 3.59 -7.79
C ASP A 121 -0.91 2.96 -6.62
N ALA A 122 -0.54 3.35 -5.40
CA ALA A 122 -1.20 2.92 -4.17
C ALA A 122 -1.01 3.96 -3.07
N ASP A 123 -1.97 4.05 -2.16
CA ASP A 123 -1.87 4.84 -0.94
C ASP A 123 -1.02 4.07 0.08
N ILE A 124 0.03 4.71 0.59
CA ILE A 124 0.89 4.09 1.61
C ILE A 124 0.46 4.57 2.98
N VAL A 125 0.03 3.63 3.80
CA VAL A 125 -0.55 3.92 5.11
C VAL A 125 0.36 3.38 6.21
N PRO A 126 0.83 4.22 7.14
CA PRO A 126 1.57 3.76 8.31
C PRO A 126 0.64 2.99 9.26
N SER A 127 1.19 1.99 9.94
CA SER A 127 0.50 1.20 10.96
C SER A 127 1.40 1.03 12.19
N LYS A 128 0.85 0.54 13.30
CA LYS A 128 1.60 0.34 14.56
C LYS A 128 2.72 -0.69 14.37
N ARG A 129 2.49 -1.70 13.52
CA ARG A 129 3.41 -2.81 13.24
C ARG A 129 4.20 -2.64 11.95
N GLY A 130 3.97 -1.58 11.18
CA GLY A 130 4.76 -1.27 9.99
C GLY A 130 4.06 -0.33 9.01
N ALA A 131 4.00 -0.74 7.75
CA ALA A 131 3.31 0.00 6.70
C ALA A 131 2.68 -0.96 5.68
N LEU A 132 1.57 -0.51 5.10
CA LEU A 132 0.84 -1.22 4.06
C LEU A 132 0.67 -0.34 2.82
N ALA A 133 0.44 -0.99 1.68
CA ALA A 133 -0.02 -0.34 0.46
C ALA A 133 -1.50 -0.67 0.24
N ALA A 134 -2.34 0.34 0.07
CA ALA A 134 -3.77 0.17 -0.15
C ALA A 134 -4.18 0.77 -1.50
N LYS A 135 -5.10 0.12 -2.19
CA LYS A 135 -5.68 0.61 -3.45
C LYS A 135 -7.17 0.31 -3.49
N VAL A 136 -7.96 1.32 -3.82
CA VAL A 136 -9.40 1.18 -4.07
C VAL A 136 -9.60 0.92 -5.56
N ILE A 137 -10.24 -0.20 -5.89
CA ILE A 137 -10.57 -0.60 -7.25
C ILE A 137 -12.08 -0.59 -7.37
N ILE A 138 -12.63 0.34 -8.15
CA ILE A 138 -14.06 0.40 -8.39
C ILE A 138 -14.38 -0.56 -9.53
N THR A 139 -15.23 -1.55 -9.28
CA THR A 139 -15.65 -2.50 -10.31
C THR A 139 -17.11 -2.28 -10.68
N SER A 140 -17.39 -2.20 -11.98
CA SER A 140 -18.74 -2.06 -12.51
C SER A 140 -19.04 -3.26 -13.39
N GLY A 141 -19.84 -4.21 -12.89
CA GLY A 141 -20.42 -5.28 -13.71
C GLY A 141 -19.75 -6.65 -13.56
N GLU A 142 -19.51 -7.30 -14.70
CA GLU A 142 -19.10 -8.71 -14.82
C GLU A 142 -17.65 -8.93 -14.37
N LEU A 143 -17.39 -10.06 -13.70
CA LEU A 143 -16.10 -10.38 -13.12
C LEU A 143 -15.06 -10.66 -14.21
N ASP A 144 -13.87 -10.04 -14.14
CA ASP A 144 -12.80 -10.28 -15.12
C ASP A 144 -12.38 -11.77 -15.06
N PRO A 145 -12.22 -12.46 -16.21
CA PRO A 145 -11.81 -13.86 -16.26
C PRO A 145 -10.51 -14.16 -15.50
N SER A 146 -9.59 -13.20 -15.44
CA SER A 146 -8.33 -13.31 -14.71
C SER A 146 -8.56 -13.47 -13.21
N GLU A 147 -9.61 -12.85 -12.66
CA GLU A 147 -9.99 -12.98 -11.25
C GLU A 147 -10.48 -14.39 -10.91
N LEU A 148 -10.97 -15.16 -11.89
CA LEU A 148 -11.35 -16.55 -11.66
C LEU A 148 -10.13 -17.42 -11.36
N LEU A 149 -8.96 -17.05 -11.89
CA LEU A 149 -7.70 -17.77 -11.69
C LEU A 149 -6.99 -17.31 -10.41
N THR A 150 -7.02 -16.02 -10.13
CA THR A 150 -6.24 -15.41 -9.03
C THR A 150 -7.04 -15.16 -7.76
N GLY A 151 -8.38 -15.14 -7.87
CA GLY A 151 -9.29 -14.76 -6.78
C GLY A 151 -9.36 -13.26 -6.49
N ALA A 152 -8.66 -12.42 -7.27
CA ALA A 152 -8.52 -10.99 -7.04
C ALA A 152 -8.38 -10.19 -8.35
N PRO A 153 -8.83 -8.92 -8.39
CA PRO A 153 -8.68 -8.05 -9.56
C PRO A 153 -7.24 -7.96 -10.06
N ALA A 154 -7.05 -7.83 -11.38
CA ALA A 154 -5.73 -7.76 -12.00
C ALA A 154 -4.85 -6.64 -11.41
N GLU A 155 -5.43 -5.48 -11.11
CA GLU A 155 -4.69 -4.37 -10.49
C GLU A 155 -4.21 -4.70 -9.07
N ALA A 156 -4.96 -5.51 -8.32
CA ALA A 156 -4.59 -5.95 -6.97
C ALA A 156 -3.46 -6.99 -7.02
N THR A 157 -3.54 -7.93 -7.97
CA THR A 157 -2.50 -8.95 -8.15
C THR A 157 -1.21 -8.36 -8.70
N GLU A 158 -1.29 -7.38 -9.60
CA GLU A 158 -0.14 -6.62 -10.10
C GLU A 158 0.56 -5.87 -8.96
N LEU A 159 -0.20 -5.17 -8.11
CA LEU A 159 0.33 -4.48 -6.93
C LEU A 159 1.17 -5.43 -6.06
N ALA A 160 0.62 -6.59 -5.67
CA ALA A 160 1.33 -7.56 -4.84
C ALA A 160 2.54 -8.20 -5.55
N THR A 161 2.40 -8.46 -6.85
CA THR A 161 3.46 -9.01 -7.70
C THR A 161 4.66 -8.06 -7.78
N VAL A 162 4.40 -6.79 -8.10
CA VAL A 162 5.44 -5.78 -8.23
C VAL A 162 6.13 -5.52 -6.89
N LEU A 163 5.37 -5.43 -5.80
CA LEU A 163 5.93 -5.18 -4.47
C LEU A 163 6.79 -6.34 -3.98
N SER A 164 6.30 -7.59 -4.05
CA SER A 164 7.07 -8.75 -3.61
C SER A 164 8.37 -8.93 -4.40
N ARG A 165 8.34 -8.66 -5.72
CA ARG A 165 9.52 -8.73 -6.59
C ARG A 165 10.51 -7.60 -6.31
N THR A 166 10.03 -6.37 -6.22
CA THR A 166 10.89 -5.18 -6.07
C THR A 166 11.52 -5.13 -4.69
N ALA A 167 10.74 -5.42 -3.65
CA ALA A 167 11.22 -5.45 -2.27
C ALA A 167 12.01 -6.72 -1.93
N LYS A 168 11.89 -7.77 -2.74
CA LYS A 168 12.51 -9.10 -2.50
C LYS A 168 12.13 -9.68 -1.15
N VAL A 169 10.88 -9.46 -0.73
CA VAL A 169 10.28 -9.98 0.50
C VAL A 169 8.92 -10.59 0.18
N GLY A 170 8.48 -11.53 1.02
CA GLY A 170 7.11 -12.02 0.96
C GLY A 170 6.13 -10.93 1.39
N VAL A 171 4.99 -10.84 0.72
CA VAL A 171 3.88 -9.92 1.05
C VAL A 171 2.57 -10.69 1.06
N VAL A 172 1.56 -10.16 1.74
CA VAL A 172 0.21 -10.73 1.77
C VAL A 172 -0.74 -9.74 1.12
N LEU A 173 -1.42 -10.17 0.05
CA LEU A 173 -2.52 -9.42 -0.55
C LEU A 173 -3.81 -9.83 0.14
N LEU A 174 -4.51 -8.86 0.72
CA LEU A 174 -5.89 -8.99 1.17
C LEU A 174 -6.79 -8.21 0.21
N THR A 175 -7.89 -8.82 -0.22
CA THR A 175 -8.91 -8.14 -1.02
C THR A 175 -10.26 -8.21 -0.33
N ALA A 176 -10.87 -7.06 -0.11
CA ALA A 176 -12.23 -6.96 0.41
C ALA A 176 -13.17 -6.52 -0.71
N ARG A 177 -14.08 -7.42 -1.10
CA ARG A 177 -15.16 -7.14 -2.05
C ARG A 177 -16.35 -6.65 -1.27
N LEU A 178 -16.66 -5.36 -1.38
CA LEU A 178 -17.73 -4.70 -0.64
C LEU A 178 -18.87 -4.32 -1.59
N ALA A 179 -20.10 -4.54 -1.11
CA ALA A 179 -21.34 -4.11 -1.72
C ALA A 179 -22.16 -3.33 -0.68
N ASP A 180 -22.79 -2.24 -1.13
CA ASP A 180 -23.74 -1.48 -0.31
C ASP A 180 -25.08 -2.21 -0.33
N GLY A 181 -25.50 -2.74 0.83
CA GLY A 181 -26.81 -3.35 1.03
C GLY A 181 -27.76 -2.44 1.82
N GLU A 182 -29.02 -2.84 1.94
CA GLU A 182 -30.04 -2.09 2.69
C GLU A 182 -29.68 -1.95 4.19
N ASP A 183 -29.01 -2.95 4.75
CA ASP A 183 -28.59 -3.01 6.16
C ASP A 183 -27.13 -2.54 6.39
N GLY A 184 -26.49 -1.95 5.38
CA GLY A 184 -25.11 -1.46 5.43
C GLY A 184 -24.17 -2.21 4.49
N ILE A 185 -22.86 -2.05 4.74
CA ILE A 185 -21.81 -2.62 3.89
C ILE A 185 -21.71 -4.12 4.17
N THR A 186 -21.90 -4.92 3.13
CA THR A 186 -21.68 -6.37 3.16
C THR A 186 -20.52 -6.74 2.23
N GLY A 187 -19.85 -7.85 2.51
CA GLY A 187 -18.72 -8.23 1.67
C GLY A 187 -17.99 -9.49 2.10
N THR A 188 -17.04 -9.88 1.26
CA THR A 188 -16.14 -11.00 1.50
C THR A 188 -14.70 -10.51 1.45
N ILE A 189 -13.88 -10.97 2.39
CA ILE A 189 -12.44 -10.74 2.38
C ILE A 189 -11.75 -12.05 2.00
N SER A 190 -10.81 -12.00 1.06
CA SER A 190 -9.90 -13.10 0.75
C SER A 190 -8.44 -12.64 0.90
N GLY A 191 -7.52 -13.61 0.97
CA GLY A 191 -6.11 -13.32 1.21
C GLY A 191 -5.19 -14.30 0.51
N ARG A 192 -4.06 -13.82 -0.01
CA ARG A 192 -3.05 -14.67 -0.67
C ARG A 192 -1.64 -14.15 -0.46
N GLU A 193 -0.68 -15.06 -0.31
CA GLU A 193 0.75 -14.72 -0.26
C GLU A 193 1.33 -14.46 -1.64
N TYR A 194 2.33 -13.58 -1.71
CA TYR A 194 3.12 -13.33 -2.90
C TYR A 194 4.60 -13.30 -2.54
N GLN A 195 5.42 -14.01 -3.32
CA GLN A 195 6.86 -14.06 -3.14
C GLN A 195 7.58 -13.96 -4.49
N SER A 196 8.54 -13.03 -4.58
CA SER A 196 9.32 -12.80 -5.82
C SER A 196 8.48 -12.50 -7.07
N GLY A 197 7.24 -12.04 -6.89
CA GLY A 197 6.28 -11.79 -7.96
C GLY A 197 5.43 -12.99 -8.36
N GLU A 198 5.50 -14.11 -7.65
CA GLU A 198 4.67 -15.28 -7.89
C GLU A 198 3.59 -15.43 -6.80
N PRO A 199 2.35 -15.81 -7.15
CA PRO A 199 1.30 -16.08 -6.17
C PRO A 199 1.60 -17.38 -5.42
N GLY A 200 1.50 -17.31 -4.10
CA GLY A 200 1.64 -18.44 -3.17
C GLY A 200 0.29 -18.97 -2.69
N GLU A 201 0.27 -19.43 -1.44
CA GLU A 201 -0.88 -20.04 -0.80
C GLU A 201 -1.96 -19.02 -0.43
N GLU A 202 -3.21 -19.49 -0.40
CA GLU A 202 -4.34 -18.73 0.14
C GLU A 202 -4.22 -18.67 1.66
N VAL A 203 -4.41 -17.48 2.24
CA VAL A 203 -4.33 -17.28 3.68
C VAL A 203 -5.71 -17.03 4.25
N ALA A 204 -5.95 -17.56 5.45
CA ALA A 204 -7.19 -17.32 6.19
C ALA A 204 -7.27 -15.85 6.64
N PRO A 205 -8.16 -15.02 6.07
CA PRO A 205 -8.17 -13.59 6.34
C PRO A 205 -8.49 -13.28 7.81
N GLY A 206 -9.38 -14.07 8.42
CA GLY A 206 -9.71 -13.92 9.84
C GLY A 206 -8.52 -14.04 10.78
N LEU A 207 -7.54 -14.92 10.46
CA LEU A 207 -6.32 -15.05 11.26
C LEU A 207 -5.37 -13.86 11.08
N ILE A 208 -5.28 -13.34 9.85
CA ILE A 208 -4.49 -12.15 9.56
C ILE A 208 -5.09 -10.93 10.28
N LEU A 209 -6.41 -10.76 10.19
CA LEU A 209 -7.13 -9.65 10.82
C LEU A 209 -7.08 -9.70 12.34
N ALA A 210 -7.13 -10.89 12.95
CA ALA A 210 -6.98 -11.04 14.40
C ALA A 210 -5.67 -10.46 14.98
N HIS A 211 -4.67 -10.24 14.13
CA HIS A 211 -3.38 -9.66 14.50
C HIS A 211 -3.05 -8.36 13.75
N ALA A 212 -3.97 -7.88 12.92
CA ALA A 212 -3.80 -6.66 12.15
C ALA A 212 -3.94 -5.43 13.05
N ASP A 213 -3.44 -4.29 12.57
CA ASP A 213 -3.68 -3.01 13.22
C ASP A 213 -5.05 -2.46 12.80
N ASP A 214 -5.70 -1.69 13.68
CA ASP A 214 -7.03 -1.11 13.47
C ASP A 214 -7.22 -0.45 12.08
N VAL A 215 -6.17 0.22 11.58
CA VAL A 215 -6.21 0.89 10.27
C VAL A 215 -6.39 -0.08 9.10
N VAL A 216 -5.84 -1.29 9.18
CA VAL A 216 -5.98 -2.34 8.16
C VAL A 216 -7.42 -2.84 8.12
N GLU A 217 -7.99 -3.13 9.29
CA GLU A 217 -9.38 -3.56 9.42
C GLU A 217 -10.33 -2.48 8.89
N GLN A 218 -10.13 -1.23 9.32
CA GLN A 218 -10.98 -0.12 8.90
C GLN A 218 -10.94 0.11 7.39
N ILE A 219 -9.77 -0.05 6.76
CA ILE A 219 -9.65 0.04 5.30
C ILE A 219 -10.39 -1.13 4.64
N LEU A 220 -10.15 -2.37 5.08
CA LEU A 220 -10.76 -3.56 4.46
C LEU A 220 -12.28 -3.63 4.65
N LEU A 221 -12.79 -3.16 5.78
CA LEU A 221 -14.23 -3.03 6.04
C LEU A 221 -14.84 -1.80 5.36
N GLY A 222 -14.02 -0.95 4.75
CA GLY A 222 -14.45 0.23 4.01
C GLY A 222 -15.01 1.35 4.90
N THR A 223 -14.69 1.35 6.19
CA THR A 223 -14.99 2.43 7.13
C THR A 223 -13.96 3.56 7.06
N LEU A 224 -12.76 3.27 6.55
CA LEU A 224 -11.71 4.25 6.28
C LEU A 224 -11.31 4.16 4.80
N ASP A 225 -11.44 5.28 4.08
CA ASP A 225 -10.83 5.42 2.76
C ASP A 225 -9.31 5.54 2.94
N PRO A 226 -8.49 4.70 2.29
CA PRO A 226 -7.04 4.80 2.39
C PRO A 226 -6.50 6.18 1.97
N ALA A 227 -7.21 6.90 1.08
CA ALA A 227 -6.86 8.27 0.70
C ALA A 227 -6.98 9.28 1.86
N GLN A 228 -7.76 8.94 2.90
CA GLN A 228 -8.00 9.75 4.09
C GLN A 228 -7.28 9.20 5.34
N ALA A 229 -6.45 8.16 5.18
CA ALA A 229 -5.77 7.54 6.30
C ALA A 229 -4.74 8.50 6.96
N PRO A 230 -4.65 8.54 8.30
CA PRO A 230 -3.68 9.37 9.00
C PRO A 230 -2.23 9.04 8.58
N GLY A 231 -1.45 10.07 8.23
CA GLY A 231 -0.05 9.89 7.82
C GLY A 231 0.14 9.19 6.47
N ARG A 232 -0.92 9.12 5.64
CA ARG A 232 -0.87 8.63 4.26
C ARG A 232 0.27 9.31 3.47
N LEU A 233 0.96 8.51 2.66
CA LEU A 233 1.93 8.97 1.67
C LEU A 233 1.49 8.54 0.27
N VAL A 234 1.70 9.42 -0.71
CA VAL A 234 1.41 9.16 -2.11
C VAL A 234 2.72 8.97 -2.87
N PRO A 235 3.07 7.75 -3.33
CA PRO A 235 4.32 7.49 -4.02
C PRO A 235 4.53 8.37 -5.26
N LYS A 236 3.45 8.68 -6.00
CA LYS A 236 3.49 9.53 -7.19
C LYS A 236 3.89 10.98 -6.92
N GLU A 237 3.69 11.47 -5.70
CA GLU A 237 4.07 12.83 -5.32
C GLU A 237 5.54 12.92 -4.91
N MET A 238 6.21 11.77 -4.72
CA MET A 238 7.63 11.72 -4.40
C MET A 238 8.50 11.84 -5.65
N SER A 239 9.46 12.77 -5.62
CA SER A 239 10.48 12.81 -6.68
C SER A 239 11.39 11.57 -6.62
N ARG A 240 11.87 11.11 -7.79
CA ARG A 240 12.81 9.98 -7.88
C ARG A 240 14.09 10.21 -7.05
N TRP A 241 14.53 11.46 -6.93
CA TRP A 241 15.69 11.81 -6.12
C TRP A 241 15.42 11.68 -4.61
N GLN A 242 14.26 12.14 -4.13
CA GLN A 242 13.83 11.93 -2.74
C GLN A 242 13.72 10.45 -2.40
N ALA A 243 13.14 9.64 -3.31
CA ALA A 243 13.05 8.19 -3.15
C ALA A 243 14.42 7.53 -3.00
N ALA A 244 15.36 7.86 -3.89
CA ALA A 244 16.72 7.36 -3.84
C ALA A 244 17.45 7.74 -2.55
N ARG A 245 17.27 8.98 -2.06
CA ARG A 245 17.87 9.48 -0.81
C ARG A 245 17.35 8.72 0.41
N LEU A 246 16.05 8.45 0.50
CA LEU A 246 15.46 7.66 1.59
C LEU A 246 15.97 6.21 1.61
N MET A 247 16.05 5.59 0.43
CA MET A 247 16.61 4.24 0.29
C MET A 247 18.09 4.19 0.70
N ALA A 248 18.89 5.18 0.29
CA ALA A 248 20.30 5.27 0.67
C ALA A 248 20.51 5.43 2.19
N LYS A 249 19.66 6.20 2.88
CA LYS A 249 19.70 6.33 4.34
C LYS A 249 19.45 5.00 5.05
N GLN A 250 18.57 4.15 4.53
CA GLN A 250 18.33 2.83 5.13
C GLN A 250 19.45 1.81 4.92
N VAL A 251 20.11 1.83 3.77
CA VAL A 251 21.29 0.98 3.54
C VAL A 251 22.40 1.35 4.54
N ARG A 252 22.56 2.64 4.86
CA ARG A 252 23.53 3.11 5.86
C ARG A 252 23.18 2.70 7.29
N ARG A 253 21.89 2.71 7.67
CA ARG A 253 21.43 2.27 9.01
C ARG A 253 21.57 0.77 9.25
N ARG A 254 21.66 -0.04 8.19
CA ARG A 254 21.88 -1.50 8.28
C ARG A 254 23.37 -1.91 8.29
N ARG A 255 24.31 -0.96 8.21
CA ARG A 255 25.74 -1.29 8.31
C ARG A 255 26.12 -1.38 9.80
N PRO A 256 26.57 -2.56 10.29
CA PRO A 256 27.01 -2.74 11.67
C PRO A 256 28.31 -1.98 11.96
#